data_AF-A0AAN7TCA3-F1
#
_entry.id   AF-A0AAN7TCA3-F1
#
_cell.length_a   1.000
_cell.length_b   1.000
_cell.length_c   1.000
_cell.angle_alpha   90.00
_cell.angle_beta   90.00
_cell.angle_gamma   90.00
#
_symmetry.space_group_name_H-M   'P 1'
#
loop_
_entity.id
_entity.type
_entity.pdbx_description
1 polymer ?
#
loop_
_entity_poly.entity_id
_entity_poly.type
_entity_poly.pdbx_seq_one_letter_code
_entity_poly.pdbx_strand_id
1 'polypeptide(L)' 'MEIERVFRNWHDDEFSKGAWFFPPPGMITEHLDELRAPQGNVYFASSDWAAGWRSFIDGAIPEQRWASSKT' A
#
# COMPACT_ATOMS: atom_id res chain seq x y z
N MET A 1 -4.44 13.82 -37.59
CA MET A 1 -4.27 12.59 -36.80
C MET A 1 -4.72 12.94 -35.39
N GLU A 2 -5.86 12.41 -34.95
CA GLU A 2 -6.25 12.56 -33.54
C GLU A 2 -5.47 11.54 -32.71
N ILE A 3 -4.97 11.98 -31.56
CA ILE A 3 -4.32 11.11 -30.59
C ILE A 3 -5.30 10.92 -29.43
N GLU A 4 -5.84 9.73 -29.32
CA GLU A 4 -6.62 9.32 -28.16
C GLU A 4 -5.67 9.07 -26.97
N ARG A 5 -6.06 9.54 -25.79
CA ARG A 5 -5.31 9.34 -24.54
C ARG A 5 -6.23 8.69 -23.52
N VAL A 6 -5.75 7.62 -22.91
CA VAL A 6 -6.41 6.94 -21.80
C VAL A 6 -5.54 7.09 -20.57
N PHE A 7 -6.10 7.66 -19.50
CA PHE A 7 -5.44 7.80 -18.20
C PHE A 7 -6.46 7.70 -17.08
N ARG A 8 -5.97 7.42 -15.87
CA ARG A 8 -6.76 7.39 -14.64
C ARG A 8 -6.13 8.37 -13.65
N ASN A 9 -6.96 9.22 -13.06
CA ASN A 9 -6.52 10.13 -12.01
C ASN A 9 -6.65 9.40 -10.67
N TRP A 10 -5.54 8.82 -10.20
CA TRP A 10 -5.49 8.10 -8.93
C TRP A 10 -5.54 9.03 -7.71
N HIS A 11 -5.17 10.31 -7.88
CA HIS A 11 -5.16 11.28 -6.80
C HIS A 11 -6.58 11.63 -6.34
N ASP A 12 -7.48 11.83 -7.30
CA ASP A 12 -8.88 12.19 -7.03
C ASP A 12 -9.82 10.97 -6.96
N ASP A 13 -9.30 9.75 -7.13
CA ASP A 13 -10.05 8.51 -6.96
C ASP A 13 -10.34 8.29 -5.46
N GLU A 14 -11.62 8.18 -5.07
CA GLU A 14 -12.03 8.13 -3.66
C GLU A 14 -11.51 6.90 -2.89
N PHE A 15 -11.20 5.82 -3.61
CA PHE A 15 -10.73 4.57 -3.01
C PHE A 15 -9.20 4.48 -2.96
N SER A 16 -8.50 5.26 -3.78
CA SER A 16 -7.03 5.26 -3.84
C SER A 16 -6.41 6.48 -3.15
N LYS A 17 -7.01 7.67 -3.36
CA LYS A 17 -6.56 8.98 -2.81
C LYS A 17 -5.08 9.28 -3.06
N GLY A 18 -4.51 8.71 -4.11
CA GLY A 18 -3.08 8.63 -4.33
C GLY A 18 -2.72 7.51 -5.29
N ALA A 19 -1.54 7.61 -5.88
CA ALA A 19 -0.97 6.54 -6.69
C ALA A 19 -0.29 5.51 -5.78
N TRP A 20 0.93 5.11 -6.14
CA TRP A 20 1.71 4.17 -5.33
C TRP A 20 2.36 4.86 -4.13
N PHE A 21 2.64 4.09 -3.08
CA PHE A 21 3.16 4.62 -1.83
C PHE A 21 4.59 5.18 -1.95
N PHE A 22 4.73 6.47 -1.65
CA PHE A 22 6.03 7.09 -1.47
C PHE A 22 5.97 8.07 -0.29
N PRO A 23 6.60 7.74 0.85
CA PRO A 23 6.42 8.49 2.08
C PRO A 23 7.29 9.75 2.12
N PRO A 24 6.91 10.77 2.92
CA PRO A 24 7.83 11.84 3.29
C PRO A 24 8.99 11.29 4.14
N PRO A 25 10.11 12.04 4.27
CA PRO A 25 11.20 11.67 5.15
C PRO A 25 10.73 11.40 6.58
N GLY A 26 11.33 10.42 7.26
CA GLY A 26 11.03 10.06 8.65
C GLY A 26 9.87 9.08 8.83
N MET A 27 8.83 9.12 7.98
CA MET A 27 7.60 8.33 8.18
C MET A 27 7.86 6.83 8.31
N ILE A 28 8.72 6.25 7.47
CA ILE A 28 9.00 4.80 7.53
C ILE A 28 9.87 4.44 8.71
N THR A 29 10.88 5.25 9.02
CA THR A 29 11.77 4.99 10.16
C THR A 29 11.05 5.12 11.50
N GLU A 30 9.99 5.92 11.55
CA GLU A 30 9.24 6.21 12.77
C GLU A 30 7.99 5.34 12.93
N HIS A 31 7.29 5.00 11.84
CA HIS A 31 5.94 4.42 11.92
C HIS A 31 5.74 3.09 11.19
N LEU A 32 6.76 2.51 10.53
CA LEU A 32 6.56 1.27 9.76
C LEU A 32 6.07 0.12 10.64
N ASP A 33 6.59 -0.04 11.85
CA ASP A 33 6.17 -1.11 12.76
C ASP A 33 4.72 -0.93 13.20
N GLU A 34 4.28 0.31 13.45
CA GLU A 34 2.91 0.65 13.84
C GLU A 34 1.92 0.38 12.70
N LEU A 35 2.27 0.73 11.46
CA LEU A 35 1.46 0.46 10.27
C LEU A 35 1.24 -1.05 10.03
N ARG A 36 2.18 -1.87 10.49
CA ARG A 36 2.16 -3.34 10.32
C ARG A 36 1.57 -4.08 11.52
N ALA A 37 1.37 -3.39 12.65
CA ALA A 37 0.89 -4.02 13.86
C ALA A 37 -0.60 -4.38 13.73
N PRO A 38 -1.01 -5.59 14.14
CA PRO A 38 -2.43 -5.94 14.22
C PRO A 38 -3.10 -5.14 15.35
N GLN A 39 -4.39 -4.84 15.16
CA GLN A 39 -5.22 -4.18 16.16
C GLN A 39 -6.32 -5.15 16.61
N GLY A 40 -6.02 -5.96 17.63
CA GLY A 40 -6.86 -7.07 18.06
C GLY A 40 -6.99 -8.13 16.96
N ASN A 41 -8.22 -8.40 16.50
CA ASN A 41 -8.51 -9.34 15.41
C ASN A 41 -8.50 -8.68 14.01
N VAL A 42 -8.02 -7.43 13.91
CA VAL A 42 -7.92 -6.71 12.64
C VAL A 42 -6.47 -6.70 12.16
N TYR A 43 -6.24 -7.19 10.95
CA TYR A 43 -4.94 -7.28 10.31
C TYR A 43 -4.89 -6.36 9.09
N PHE A 44 -3.92 -5.44 9.06
CA PHE A 44 -3.73 -4.50 7.97
C PHE A 44 -2.74 -5.06 6.95
N ALA A 45 -3.18 -5.33 5.72
CA ALA A 45 -2.35 -5.82 4.63
C ALA A 45 -2.46 -4.89 3.41
N SER A 46 -1.38 -4.22 3.06
CA SER A 46 -1.28 -3.36 1.88
C SER A 46 0.17 -3.32 1.36
N SER A 47 0.35 -3.06 0.06
CA SER A 47 1.67 -2.76 -0.52
C SER A 47 2.36 -1.57 0.14
N ASP A 48 1.62 -0.69 0.81
CA ASP A 48 2.09 0.60 1.31
C ASP A 48 3.01 0.46 2.52
N TRP A 49 2.84 -0.60 3.31
CA TRP A 49 3.70 -0.91 4.47
C TRP A 49 4.40 -2.26 4.35
N ALA A 50 4.54 -2.79 3.13
CA ALA A 50 5.31 -4.00 2.90
C ALA A 50 6.78 -3.83 3.31
N ALA A 51 7.38 -4.89 3.87
CA ALA A 51 8.78 -4.89 4.29
C ALA A 51 9.77 -5.01 3.11
N GLY A 52 9.35 -5.68 2.03
CA GLY A 52 10.15 -5.91 0.82
C GLY A 52 9.89 -4.87 -0.27
N TRP A 53 9.33 -5.32 -1.40
CA TRP A 53 8.93 -4.48 -2.54
C TRP A 53 7.71 -3.59 -2.22
N ARG A 54 7.87 -2.71 -1.23
CA ARG A 54 6.89 -1.68 -0.85
C ARG A 54 6.53 -0.84 -2.06
N SER A 55 5.25 -0.49 -2.18
CA SER A 55 4.69 0.26 -3.30
C SER A 55 4.52 -0.55 -4.61
N PHE A 56 4.80 -1.85 -4.61
CA PHE A 56 4.62 -2.72 -5.78
C PHE A 56 3.59 -3.84 -5.52
N ILE A 57 3.10 -4.43 -6.60
CA ILE A 57 2.24 -5.63 -6.55
C ILE A 57 2.95 -6.77 -5.78
N ASP A 58 4.26 -6.92 -5.96
CA ASP A 58 5.06 -7.90 -5.21
C ASP A 58 5.06 -7.64 -3.71
N GLY A 59 4.90 -6.39 -3.26
CA GLY A 59 4.72 -6.06 -1.85
C GLY A 59 3.34 -6.45 -1.32
N ALA A 60 2.30 -6.37 -2.14
CA ALA A 60 0.93 -6.70 -1.72
C ALA A 60 0.74 -8.20 -1.45
N ILE A 61 1.40 -9.07 -2.23
CA ILE A 61 1.22 -10.52 -2.16
C ILE A 61 1.69 -11.11 -0.80
N PRO A 62 2.91 -10.82 -0.30
CA PRO A 62 3.37 -11.28 1.01
C PRO A 62 2.54 -10.73 2.16
N GLU A 63 2.09 -9.47 2.10
CA GLU A 63 1.27 -8.85 3.15
C GLU A 63 -0.09 -9.57 3.26
N GLN A 64 -0.73 -9.83 2.11
CA GLN A 64 -1.97 -10.60 2.07
C GLN A 64 -1.78 -12.02 2.60
N ARG A 65 -0.68 -12.69 2.20
CA ARG A 65 -0.35 -14.04 2.69
C ARG A 65 -0.13 -14.05 4.19
N TRP A 66 0.57 -13.04 4.73
CA TRP A 66 0.80 -12.89 6.16
C TRP A 66 -0.52 -12.73 6.92
N ALA A 67 -1.38 -11.79 6.52
CA ALA A 67 -2.66 -11.57 7.20
C ALA A 67 -3.57 -12.81 7.13
N SER A 68 -3.61 -13.49 5.99
CA SER A 68 -4.39 -14.72 5.80
C SER A 68 -3.91 -15.88 6.68
N SER A 69 -2.64 -15.88 7.10
CA SER A 69 -2.09 -16.90 8.03
C SER A 69 -2.51 -16.70 9.49
N LYS A 70 -3.24 -15.62 9.80
CA LYS A 70 -3.64 -15.22 11.16
C LYS A 70 -5.11 -15.47 11.46
N THR A 71 -5.88 -15.96 10.48
CA THR A 71 -7.30 -16.36 10.58
C THR A 71 -7.38 -17.88 10.54
#